data_AF-A0ABD3H5B9-F1
#
_entry.id   AF-A0ABD3H5B9-F1
#
_cell.length_a   1.000
_cell.length_b   1.000
_cell.length_c   1.000
_cell.angle_alpha   90.00
_cell.angle_beta   90.00
_cell.angle_gamma   90.00
#
_symmetry.space_group_name_H-M   'P 1'
#
loop_
_entity.id
_entity.type
_entity.pdbx_description
1 polymer ?
#
loop_
_entity_poly.entity_id
_entity_poly.type
_entity_poly.pdbx_seq_one_letter_code
_entity_poly.pdbx_strand_id
1 'polypeptide(L)'
;MSRQLLGTEPEAYGTLQLWAREIEHGAISDEMSSEALGPSAGKNGQVGALRRGFGENLNMALQPNSEPRMAGVLTRLWSVEGLVAVVALLALVAVWRTGRLKKRNQYGVSSRGKTSGKVGDARSQGTARAEDNNADRIDAIVVGAGVAGSALAFTLGKDGRRVLVLERDLNEPDRIVGELLQPGGYLKLISLGLQDCVDGIDAQKVFGYALFKDGRSAKVGYPLEGLSDDVAGRSFHNGRFIMKLREKLASLSTVTLKQGTVLGLIEEDGVVKGVRYRTPDGVEFKVQAPLTFVCDGCFSNLRRNLCDPQVDVPSCFVGLVLEKCELPHAKHGHVVLADPSPILFYPISSTEVRCLVDIPGQKVPSVANGDMAKYLLNHVAPQLPEQLRGPFIKAVEKGDIRSMPNKSMPALPKPTPGALLMGDAFNMRHPLTGGGMTVALSDILVLRDMLKPLPDFSDSSALCDYLQAFYTRRKPVASTINTLAGALYRVFCASPDEAMKEMRQACFDYLSLGGVFSTGPVALLSGLNPRPLSLVTHFFAVALYGVGRLMLPFPSVKNMWVSARLIQGASMIIFPIIKAEGVLQMFFPSMVPTYHKTPPRK
;
A
#
# COMPACT_ATOMS: atom_id res chain seq x y z
N MET A 1 43.90 -5.27 -30.22
CA MET A 1 44.43 -6.65 -30.30
C MET A 1 44.18 -7.31 -28.97
N SER A 2 43.58 -8.48 -28.78
CA SER A 2 42.82 -9.42 -29.62
C SER A 2 42.22 -10.49 -28.68
N ARG A 3 40.93 -10.80 -28.85
CA ARG A 3 40.23 -12.11 -28.73
C ARG A 3 40.23 -12.89 -27.38
N GLN A 4 39.08 -13.14 -26.74
CA GLN A 4 37.95 -14.09 -27.01
C GLN A 4 38.17 -15.51 -26.47
N LEU A 5 37.20 -16.00 -25.66
CA LEU A 5 36.63 -17.37 -25.49
C LEU A 5 35.78 -17.36 -24.18
N LEU A 6 34.43 -17.31 -24.15
CA LEU A 6 33.37 -18.32 -24.40
C LEU A 6 33.20 -19.43 -23.32
N GLY A 7 31.97 -19.51 -22.75
CA GLY A 7 31.36 -20.64 -22.00
C GLY A 7 31.59 -20.62 -20.48
N THR A 8 30.64 -20.82 -19.55
CA THR A 8 29.29 -21.42 -19.54
C THR A 8 28.55 -20.99 -18.25
N GLU A 9 27.22 -20.83 -18.31
CA GLU A 9 26.31 -20.64 -17.15
C GLU A 9 26.23 -21.89 -16.24
N PRO A 10 25.73 -21.74 -15.00
CA PRO A 10 24.95 -22.82 -14.39
C PRO A 10 23.54 -22.37 -13.93
N GLU A 11 22.60 -23.24 -14.28
CA GLU A 11 21.19 -23.30 -13.91
C GLU A 11 20.95 -23.19 -12.40
N ALA A 12 20.16 -22.19 -11.98
CA ALA A 12 19.67 -22.12 -10.59
C ALA A 12 18.23 -21.58 -10.47
N TYR A 13 17.44 -21.57 -11.55
CA TYR A 13 16.09 -20.98 -11.54
C TYR A 13 14.95 -21.99 -11.84
N GLY A 14 15.25 -23.28 -11.98
CA GLY A 14 14.25 -24.33 -12.28
C GLY A 14 13.51 -24.91 -11.07
N THR A 15 14.03 -24.79 -9.84
CA THR A 15 13.59 -25.63 -8.72
C THR A 15 12.52 -24.98 -7.82
N LEU A 16 12.21 -23.70 -8.01
CA LEU A 16 11.19 -22.97 -7.22
C LEU A 16 9.77 -23.02 -7.81
N GLN A 17 9.59 -23.53 -9.04
CA GLN A 17 8.26 -23.66 -9.66
C GLN A 17 7.60 -25.03 -9.42
N LEU A 18 8.34 -26.05 -8.97
CA LEU A 18 7.82 -27.39 -8.74
C LEU A 18 7.13 -27.57 -7.36
N TRP A 19 7.53 -26.80 -6.35
CA TRP A 19 6.90 -26.84 -5.01
C TRP A 19 5.54 -26.13 -4.92
N ALA A 20 5.21 -25.28 -5.89
CA ALA A 20 3.93 -24.55 -5.91
C ALA A 20 2.76 -25.35 -6.49
N ARG A 21 3.01 -26.49 -7.15
CA ARG A 21 1.98 -27.33 -7.79
C ARG A 21 1.48 -28.49 -6.94
N GLU A 22 2.22 -28.92 -5.91
CA GLU A 22 1.83 -30.07 -5.08
C GLU A 22 0.90 -29.72 -3.91
N ILE A 23 0.58 -28.44 -3.70
CA ILE A 23 -0.41 -28.02 -2.68
C ILE A 23 -1.84 -27.95 -3.26
N GLU A 24 -2.04 -28.10 -4.58
CA GLU A 24 -3.36 -27.98 -5.23
C GLU A 24 -4.15 -29.29 -5.39
N HIS A 25 -3.61 -30.46 -5.04
CA HIS A 25 -4.34 -31.74 -5.12
C HIS A 25 -4.16 -32.58 -3.86
N GLY A 26 -5.19 -32.62 -3.01
CA GLY A 26 -5.22 -33.47 -1.82
C GLY A 26 -5.74 -34.88 -2.10
N ALA A 27 -5.27 -35.86 -1.32
CA ALA A 27 -6.02 -37.08 -1.01
C ALA A 27 -5.55 -37.67 0.33
N ILE A 28 -6.54 -38.15 1.09
CA ILE A 28 -6.47 -38.79 2.40
C ILE A 28 -6.24 -40.30 2.20
N SER A 29 -5.39 -40.94 3.02
CA SER A 29 -5.61 -42.30 3.54
C SER A 29 -4.64 -42.65 4.68
N ASP A 30 -5.21 -43.09 5.81
CA ASP A 30 -4.57 -43.84 6.90
C ASP A 30 -4.22 -45.27 6.45
N GLU A 31 -3.06 -45.80 6.88
CA GLU A 31 -2.90 -47.11 7.56
C GLU A 31 -1.41 -47.48 7.74
N MET A 32 -1.08 -47.88 8.98
CA MET A 32 -0.21 -49.02 9.42
C MET A 32 1.13 -49.29 8.69
N SER A 33 2.24 -49.68 9.31
CA SER A 33 2.61 -50.14 10.65
C SER A 33 4.14 -50.37 10.66
N SER A 34 4.67 -50.58 11.87
CA SER A 34 6.04 -50.91 12.29
C SER A 34 6.76 -52.08 11.60
N GLU A 35 8.07 -52.17 11.89
CA GLU A 35 9.06 -53.27 11.70
C GLU A 35 10.00 -53.09 10.49
N ALA A 36 11.31 -53.37 10.53
CA ALA A 36 12.27 -53.69 11.57
C ALA A 36 13.68 -53.49 10.95
N LEU A 37 14.65 -53.03 11.75
CA LEU A 37 16.08 -53.08 11.42
C LEU A 37 16.66 -54.37 12.02
N GLY A 38 17.38 -55.15 11.20
CA GLY A 38 18.19 -56.29 11.64
C GLY A 38 19.08 -56.82 10.50
N PRO A 39 20.41 -56.97 10.66
CA PRO A 39 21.37 -56.89 9.55
C PRO A 39 22.02 -58.22 9.14
N SER A 40 22.68 -58.22 7.98
CA SER A 40 23.72 -59.20 7.62
C SER A 40 24.86 -58.50 6.88
N ALA A 41 26.06 -58.65 7.43
CA ALA A 41 27.31 -57.98 7.08
C ALA A 41 28.09 -58.67 5.95
N GLY A 42 29.07 -57.95 5.37
CA GLY A 42 30.04 -58.53 4.45
C GLY A 42 31.16 -57.61 3.95
N LYS A 43 31.98 -57.09 4.87
CA LYS A 43 33.43 -56.73 4.73
C LYS A 43 33.91 -55.86 3.55
N ASN A 44 34.43 -54.66 3.87
CA ASN A 44 35.83 -54.25 3.67
C ASN A 44 36.08 -52.77 4.02
N GLY A 45 37.24 -52.47 4.61
CA GLY A 45 37.93 -51.20 4.41
C GLY A 45 37.86 -50.12 5.50
N GLN A 46 38.76 -50.23 6.49
CA GLN A 46 39.52 -49.16 7.15
C GLN A 46 38.81 -48.02 7.90
N VAL A 47 38.94 -48.02 9.23
CA VAL A 47 38.83 -46.83 10.10
C VAL A 47 39.95 -46.83 11.15
N GLY A 48 40.70 -45.73 11.19
CA GLY A 48 40.87 -44.91 12.40
C GLY A 48 41.92 -45.32 13.45
N ALA A 49 42.90 -44.44 13.63
CA ALA A 49 43.65 -44.28 14.86
C ALA A 49 43.32 -42.94 15.52
N LEU A 50 43.32 -42.97 16.87
CA LEU A 50 43.59 -41.90 17.84
C LEU A 50 42.44 -41.01 18.39
N ARG A 51 41.95 -41.45 19.56
CA ARG A 51 41.54 -40.63 20.72
C ARG A 51 42.76 -39.93 21.36
N ARG A 52 42.60 -38.68 21.84
CA ARG A 52 42.90 -38.24 23.23
C ARG A 52 42.76 -36.72 23.46
N GLY A 53 42.05 -36.39 24.55
CA GLY A 53 42.34 -35.28 25.48
C GLY A 53 41.46 -34.05 25.31
N PHE A 54 40.96 -33.33 26.31
CA PHE A 54 41.10 -33.17 27.77
C PHE A 54 39.69 -32.66 28.23
N GLY A 55 39.14 -32.83 29.43
CA GLY A 55 39.70 -32.64 30.77
C GLY A 55 39.05 -31.39 31.42
N GLU A 56 38.16 -31.64 32.40
CA GLU A 56 37.86 -30.80 33.60
C GLU A 56 37.06 -29.48 33.48
N ASN A 57 35.82 -29.48 34.00
CA ASN A 57 35.45 -28.76 35.22
C ASN A 57 33.96 -28.97 35.58
N LEU A 58 33.70 -29.61 36.73
CA LEU A 58 32.39 -29.74 37.35
C LEU A 58 32.56 -29.66 38.87
N ASN A 59 32.03 -28.60 39.50
CA ASN A 59 31.29 -28.59 40.78
C ASN A 59 31.42 -27.25 41.54
N MET A 60 30.34 -26.48 41.57
CA MET A 60 29.68 -26.10 42.83
C MET A 60 28.30 -25.50 42.51
N ALA A 61 27.26 -26.30 42.71
CA ALA A 61 25.86 -25.86 42.73
C ALA A 61 25.11 -26.64 43.82
N LEU A 62 24.73 -25.92 44.88
CA LEU A 62 23.68 -26.21 45.88
C LEU A 62 23.24 -24.79 46.31
N GLN A 63 21.99 -24.32 46.25
CA GLN A 63 20.69 -24.94 46.53
C GLN A 63 19.55 -23.94 46.08
N PRO A 64 18.22 -24.15 46.33
CA PRO A 64 17.19 -24.14 45.27
C PRO A 64 16.05 -23.10 45.43
N ASN A 65 15.02 -23.24 44.56
CA ASN A 65 13.66 -22.61 44.52
C ASN A 65 13.54 -21.43 43.54
N SER A 66 12.56 -21.32 42.64
CA SER A 66 11.29 -22.02 42.42
C SER A 66 10.77 -21.69 41.01
N GLU A 67 10.53 -22.67 40.16
CA GLU A 67 9.60 -22.53 39.03
C GLU A 67 8.26 -23.14 39.42
N PRO A 68 7.15 -22.46 39.10
CA PRO A 68 6.16 -23.21 38.33
C PRO A 68 5.45 -22.37 37.25
N ARG A 69 5.01 -23.07 36.18
CA ARG A 69 3.96 -22.70 35.20
C ARG A 69 4.36 -21.84 33.98
N MET A 70 5.20 -22.36 33.09
CA MET A 70 5.28 -21.85 31.69
C MET A 70 4.82 -22.86 30.62
N ALA A 71 4.73 -24.16 30.94
CA ALA A 71 4.28 -25.18 29.99
C ALA A 71 2.76 -25.10 29.63
N GLY A 72 1.94 -24.47 30.48
CA GLY A 72 0.51 -24.28 30.25
C GLY A 72 0.12 -23.03 29.45
N VAL A 73 1.06 -22.10 29.22
CA VAL A 73 0.81 -20.85 28.47
C VAL A 73 1.05 -21.05 26.98
N LEU A 74 2.06 -21.85 26.62
CA LEU A 74 2.40 -22.15 25.22
C LEU A 74 1.36 -23.06 24.53
N THR A 75 0.75 -23.99 25.27
CA THR A 75 -0.37 -24.80 24.78
C THR A 75 -1.68 -24.02 24.69
N ARG A 76 -1.86 -22.96 25.50
CA ARG A 76 -3.00 -22.03 25.38
C ARG A 76 -2.87 -21.07 24.20
N LEU A 77 -1.66 -20.69 23.79
CA LEU A 77 -1.45 -19.79 22.64
C LEU A 77 -1.93 -20.39 21.31
N TRP A 78 -1.76 -21.70 21.10
CA TRP A 78 -2.33 -22.41 19.94
C TRP A 78 -3.88 -22.44 19.95
N SER A 79 -4.50 -22.40 21.13
CA SER A 79 -5.97 -22.32 21.26
C SER A 79 -6.52 -20.92 20.99
N VAL A 80 -5.72 -19.86 21.20
CA VAL A 80 -6.13 -18.47 20.93
C VAL A 80 -6.14 -18.20 19.44
N GLU A 81 -5.17 -18.70 18.66
CA GLU A 81 -5.19 -18.57 17.20
C GLU A 81 -6.42 -19.28 16.59
N GLY A 82 -6.74 -20.49 17.07
CA GLY A 82 -7.95 -21.22 16.69
C GLY A 82 -9.23 -20.48 17.10
N LEU A 83 -9.30 -19.93 18.31
CA LEU A 83 -10.47 -19.18 18.79
C LEU A 83 -10.65 -17.86 18.03
N VAL A 84 -9.57 -17.14 17.75
CA VAL A 84 -9.59 -15.90 16.95
C VAL A 84 -10.00 -16.21 15.51
N ALA A 85 -9.49 -17.29 14.93
CA ALA A 85 -9.90 -17.74 13.60
C ALA A 85 -11.38 -18.14 13.56
N VAL A 86 -11.90 -18.84 14.57
CA VAL A 86 -13.32 -19.20 14.69
C VAL A 86 -14.19 -17.97 14.89
N VAL A 87 -13.81 -17.01 15.73
CA VAL A 87 -14.55 -15.76 15.93
C VAL A 87 -14.54 -14.91 14.64
N ALA A 88 -13.42 -14.83 13.94
CA ALA A 88 -13.33 -14.15 12.64
C ALA A 88 -14.20 -14.85 11.57
N LEU A 89 -14.23 -16.19 11.55
CA LEU A 89 -15.07 -16.98 10.67
C LEU A 89 -16.56 -16.79 10.99
N LEU A 90 -16.94 -16.80 12.28
CA LEU A 90 -18.31 -16.57 12.73
C LEU A 90 -18.77 -15.13 12.43
N ALA A 91 -17.89 -14.15 12.59
CA ALA A 91 -18.14 -12.77 12.21
C ALA A 91 -18.33 -12.62 10.67
N LEU A 92 -17.50 -13.30 9.87
CA LEU A 92 -17.66 -13.38 8.41
C LEU A 92 -18.98 -14.04 8.01
N VAL A 93 -19.39 -15.13 8.69
CA VAL A 93 -20.68 -15.81 8.46
C VAL A 93 -21.87 -14.93 8.85
N ALA A 94 -21.77 -14.16 9.93
CA ALA A 94 -22.80 -13.21 10.35
C ALA A 94 -22.97 -12.07 9.32
N VAL A 95 -21.87 -11.56 8.76
CA VAL A 95 -21.89 -10.59 7.65
C VAL A 95 -22.49 -11.21 6.38
N TRP A 96 -22.16 -12.46 6.07
CA TRP A 96 -22.73 -13.19 4.94
C TRP A 96 -24.25 -13.38 5.06
N ARG A 97 -24.76 -13.70 6.26
CA ARG A 97 -26.20 -13.84 6.53
C ARG A 97 -26.96 -12.52 6.48
N THR A 98 -26.38 -11.43 6.99
CA THR A 98 -27.01 -10.10 6.93
C THR A 98 -27.01 -9.52 5.51
N GLY A 99 -26.04 -9.89 4.66
CA GLY A 99 -26.02 -9.55 3.24
C GLY A 99 -27.12 -10.20 2.39
N ARG A 100 -27.67 -11.35 2.82
CA ARG A 100 -28.78 -12.04 2.13
C ARG A 100 -30.18 -11.51 2.47
N LEU A 101 -30.33 -10.71 3.54
CA LEU A 101 -31.63 -10.25 4.02
C LEU A 101 -32.09 -8.89 3.47
N LYS A 102 -31.45 -8.35 2.43
CA LYS A 102 -31.90 -7.12 1.77
C LYS A 102 -31.94 -7.22 0.25
N LYS A 103 -32.81 -8.09 -0.27
CA LYS A 103 -33.34 -8.02 -1.63
C LYS A 103 -34.81 -8.48 -1.66
N ARG A 104 -35.75 -7.53 -1.63
CA ARG A 104 -37.03 -7.59 -2.37
C ARG A 104 -37.78 -6.25 -2.31
N ASN A 105 -38.20 -5.83 -3.51
CA ASN A 105 -39.17 -4.79 -3.89
C ASN A 105 -38.79 -3.33 -3.54
N GLN A 106 -38.86 -2.36 -4.45
CA GLN A 106 -39.99 -2.07 -5.36
C GLN A 106 -39.53 -1.48 -6.71
N TYR A 107 -40.09 -2.01 -7.81
CA TYR A 107 -40.26 -1.29 -9.08
C TYR A 107 -41.55 -0.46 -8.98
N GLY A 108 -41.47 0.83 -9.29
CA GLY A 108 -42.60 1.74 -9.42
C GLY A 108 -42.33 2.71 -10.56
N VAL A 109 -42.96 2.46 -11.70
CA VAL A 109 -42.98 3.34 -12.87
C VAL A 109 -43.76 4.60 -12.52
N SER A 110 -43.21 5.78 -12.80
CA SER A 110 -44.01 6.99 -12.99
C SER A 110 -43.37 7.85 -14.09
N SER A 111 -44.14 8.06 -15.15
CA SER A 111 -43.86 9.02 -16.20
C SER A 111 -44.39 10.39 -15.80
N ARG A 112 -43.58 11.44 -15.97
CA ARG A 112 -44.05 12.77 -16.35
C ARG A 112 -42.87 13.63 -16.80
N GLY A 113 -43.05 14.28 -17.96
CA GLY A 113 -41.99 14.94 -18.71
C GLY A 113 -41.82 16.44 -18.45
N LYS A 114 -40.78 16.95 -19.14
CA LYS A 114 -40.43 18.34 -19.51
C LYS A 114 -40.23 19.30 -18.32
N THR A 115 -39.09 19.97 -18.20
CA THR A 115 -38.70 21.06 -19.13
C THR A 115 -37.20 21.22 -19.32
N SER A 116 -36.88 21.69 -20.53
CA SER A 116 -35.57 22.03 -21.07
C SER A 116 -34.99 23.29 -20.44
N GLY A 117 -33.73 23.23 -20.01
CA GLY A 117 -32.88 24.38 -19.74
C GLY A 117 -31.68 24.35 -20.69
N LYS A 118 -31.72 25.20 -21.72
CA LYS A 118 -30.59 25.46 -22.62
C LYS A 118 -29.49 26.18 -21.84
N VAL A 119 -28.26 25.65 -21.84
CA VAL A 119 -27.05 26.41 -21.55
C VAL A 119 -26.27 26.50 -22.86
N GLY A 120 -26.00 27.72 -23.29
CA GLY A 120 -25.40 28.04 -24.58
C GLY A 120 -23.93 27.62 -24.66
N ASP A 121 -23.60 26.93 -25.73
CA ASP A 121 -22.24 26.70 -26.21
C ASP A 121 -21.63 28.01 -26.71
N ALA A 122 -20.56 28.47 -26.07
CA ALA A 122 -19.62 29.41 -26.68
C ALA A 122 -18.46 28.60 -27.29
N ARG A 123 -18.57 28.31 -28.60
CA ARG A 123 -17.47 27.76 -29.40
C ARG A 123 -16.39 28.83 -29.56
N SER A 124 -15.22 28.62 -28.94
CA SER A 124 -13.97 29.17 -29.46
C SER A 124 -13.26 28.06 -30.25
N GLN A 125 -13.26 28.18 -31.57
CA GLN A 125 -12.52 27.29 -32.45
C GLN A 125 -11.04 27.71 -32.43
N GLY A 126 -10.27 27.15 -31.52
CA GLY A 126 -8.83 27.04 -31.69
C GLY A 126 -8.55 25.87 -32.64
N THR A 127 -7.93 26.14 -33.78
CA THR A 127 -7.50 25.13 -34.75
C THR A 127 -6.36 24.29 -34.16
N ALA A 128 -6.71 23.18 -33.50
CA ALA A 128 -5.73 22.20 -33.04
C ALA A 128 -5.01 21.59 -34.25
N ARG A 129 -3.67 21.64 -34.26
CA ARG A 129 -2.87 21.02 -35.31
C ARG A 129 -2.82 19.51 -35.09
N ALA A 130 -3.02 18.74 -36.14
CA ALA A 130 -2.62 17.33 -36.16
C ALA A 130 -1.08 17.29 -36.26
N GLU A 131 -0.40 16.60 -35.34
CA GLU A 131 1.01 16.25 -35.60
C GLU A 131 1.01 15.29 -36.81
N ASP A 132 1.94 15.52 -37.74
CA ASP A 132 2.04 14.80 -39.01
C ASP A 132 2.12 13.27 -38.77
N ASN A 133 1.19 12.53 -39.38
CA ASN A 133 0.83 11.15 -39.06
C ASN A 133 1.81 10.09 -39.60
N ASN A 134 3.08 10.44 -39.83
CA ASN A 134 4.00 9.56 -40.58
C ASN A 134 5.37 9.28 -39.93
N ALA A 135 5.51 9.41 -38.60
CA ALA A 135 6.68 8.93 -37.87
C ALA A 135 6.28 8.29 -36.52
N ASP A 136 6.28 6.96 -36.49
CA ASP A 136 6.07 6.05 -35.35
C ASP A 136 4.66 5.98 -34.71
N ARG A 137 3.90 4.96 -35.13
CA ARG A 137 2.62 4.52 -34.52
C ARG A 137 2.75 4.36 -33.00
N ILE A 138 2.07 5.21 -32.22
CA ILE A 138 2.05 5.13 -30.76
C ILE A 138 1.15 3.96 -30.32
N ASP A 139 1.64 3.10 -29.43
CA ASP A 139 0.87 1.96 -28.90
C ASP A 139 0.11 2.38 -27.63
N ALA A 140 0.66 3.26 -26.80
CA ALA A 140 -0.01 3.74 -25.60
C ALA A 140 0.32 5.20 -25.28
N ILE A 141 -0.66 5.92 -24.74
CA ILE A 141 -0.48 7.24 -24.12
C ILE A 141 -0.55 7.08 -22.60
N VAL A 142 0.37 7.71 -21.87
CA VAL A 142 0.34 7.80 -20.41
C VAL A 142 0.22 9.27 -20.00
N VAL A 143 -0.87 9.61 -19.32
CA VAL A 143 -1.14 10.96 -18.82
C VAL A 143 -0.61 11.10 -17.40
N GLY A 144 0.43 11.91 -17.21
CA GLY A 144 1.12 12.17 -15.95
C GLY A 144 2.38 11.33 -15.79
N ALA A 145 3.53 11.99 -15.60
CA ALA A 145 4.84 11.39 -15.31
C ALA A 145 5.18 11.48 -13.81
N GLY A 146 4.21 11.08 -12.97
CA GLY A 146 4.43 10.82 -11.54
C GLY A 146 4.96 9.40 -11.29
N VAL A 147 4.82 8.88 -10.06
CA VAL A 147 5.26 7.51 -9.71
C VAL A 147 4.59 6.45 -10.60
N ALA A 148 3.24 6.46 -10.66
CA ALA A 148 2.48 5.46 -11.39
C ALA A 148 2.74 5.53 -12.91
N GLY A 149 2.64 6.73 -13.49
CA GLY A 149 2.79 6.90 -14.92
C GLY A 149 4.21 6.64 -15.40
N SER A 150 5.24 7.10 -14.66
CA SER A 150 6.62 6.82 -15.05
C SER A 150 6.98 5.35 -14.91
N ALA A 151 6.58 4.69 -13.81
CA ALA A 151 6.84 3.26 -13.68
C ALA A 151 6.10 2.43 -14.73
N LEU A 152 4.86 2.79 -15.08
CA LEU A 152 4.08 2.12 -16.11
C LEU A 152 4.69 2.33 -17.51
N ALA A 153 5.03 3.57 -17.85
CA ALA A 153 5.63 3.89 -19.15
C ALA A 153 6.98 3.20 -19.34
N PHE A 154 7.83 3.17 -18.31
CA PHE A 154 9.09 2.43 -18.34
C PHE A 154 8.85 0.94 -18.60
N THR A 155 7.89 0.35 -17.90
CA THR A 155 7.57 -1.06 -18.02
C THR A 155 7.09 -1.42 -19.42
N LEU A 156 6.15 -0.65 -19.96
CA LEU A 156 5.64 -0.84 -21.32
C LEU A 156 6.73 -0.61 -22.37
N GLY A 157 7.56 0.43 -22.20
CA GLY A 157 8.68 0.73 -23.09
C GLY A 157 9.73 -0.39 -23.12
N LYS A 158 10.07 -0.96 -21.96
CA LYS A 158 10.99 -2.10 -21.84
C LYS A 158 10.44 -3.38 -22.49
N ASP A 159 9.12 -3.57 -22.48
CA ASP A 159 8.44 -4.64 -23.21
C ASP A 159 8.24 -4.30 -24.71
N GLY A 160 8.84 -3.22 -25.22
CA GLY A 160 8.90 -2.88 -26.65
C GLY A 160 7.73 -2.02 -27.16
N ARG A 161 6.86 -1.52 -26.28
CA ARG A 161 5.75 -0.63 -26.68
C ARG A 161 6.24 0.78 -26.94
N ARG A 162 5.73 1.41 -28.01
CA ARG A 162 5.92 2.85 -28.24
C ARG A 162 4.97 3.64 -27.37
N VAL A 163 5.52 4.33 -26.37
CA VAL A 163 4.74 5.05 -25.35
C VAL A 163 4.98 6.55 -25.43
N LEU A 164 3.90 7.31 -25.53
CA LEU A 164 3.94 8.77 -25.32
C LEU A 164 3.53 9.08 -23.88
N VAL A 165 4.40 9.76 -23.14
CA VAL A 165 4.12 10.26 -21.79
C VAL A 165 3.93 11.77 -21.84
N LEU A 166 2.80 12.25 -21.33
CA LEU A 166 2.47 13.67 -21.26
C LEU A 166 2.43 14.13 -19.81
N GLU A 167 3.29 15.08 -19.44
CA GLU A 167 3.34 15.66 -18.10
C GLU A 167 3.23 17.18 -18.18
N ARG A 168 2.42 17.79 -17.31
CA ARG A 168 2.21 19.25 -17.32
C ARG A 168 3.49 20.02 -17.01
N ASP A 169 4.32 19.50 -16.12
CA ASP A 169 5.54 20.15 -15.65
C ASP A 169 6.64 19.11 -15.40
N LEU A 170 7.71 19.20 -16.22
CA LEU A 170 8.87 18.32 -16.14
C LEU A 170 9.92 18.78 -15.13
N ASN A 171 9.74 19.94 -14.49
CA ASN A 171 10.59 20.37 -13.38
C ASN A 171 10.43 19.44 -12.17
N GLU A 172 11.41 19.49 -11.27
CA GLU A 172 11.39 18.73 -10.02
C GLU A 172 10.16 19.10 -9.18
N PRO A 173 9.26 18.14 -8.87
CA PRO A 173 8.10 18.45 -8.06
C PRO A 173 8.47 18.72 -6.59
N ASP A 174 8.04 19.86 -6.08
CA ASP A 174 8.21 20.20 -4.67
C ASP A 174 6.92 19.92 -3.88
N ARG A 175 6.90 18.81 -3.12
CA ARG A 175 5.70 18.26 -2.45
C ARG A 175 6.05 17.64 -1.10
N ILE A 176 5.08 17.60 -0.19
CA ILE A 176 5.22 17.02 1.16
C ILE A 176 4.68 15.58 1.29
N VAL A 177 4.32 14.95 0.16
CA VAL A 177 3.70 13.62 0.12
C VAL A 177 4.45 12.70 -0.83
N GLY A 178 4.37 11.39 -0.59
CA GLY A 178 5.06 10.39 -1.42
C GLY A 178 6.56 10.30 -1.14
N GLU A 179 6.96 10.57 0.10
CA GLU A 179 8.36 10.62 0.55
C GLU A 179 8.79 9.38 1.34
N LEU A 180 7.92 8.38 1.50
CA LEU A 180 8.24 7.08 2.13
C LEU A 180 7.64 5.94 1.31
N LEU A 181 8.51 5.13 0.72
CA LEU A 181 8.20 3.89 0.03
C LEU A 181 8.37 2.71 0.98
N GLN A 182 7.28 1.97 1.21
CA GLN A 182 7.30 0.78 2.06
C GLN A 182 8.18 -0.34 1.46
N PRO A 183 8.74 -1.26 2.28
CA PRO A 183 9.57 -2.37 1.80
C PRO A 183 8.91 -3.20 0.68
N GLY A 184 7.62 -3.50 0.81
CA GLY A 184 6.86 -4.20 -0.24
C GLY A 184 6.82 -3.44 -1.55
N GLY A 185 6.68 -2.11 -1.50
CA GLY A 185 6.77 -1.23 -2.66
C GLY A 185 8.16 -1.19 -3.27
N TYR A 186 9.21 -1.21 -2.45
CA TYR A 186 10.59 -1.31 -2.91
C TYR A 186 10.87 -2.63 -3.65
N LEU A 187 10.33 -3.75 -3.16
CA LEU A 187 10.41 -5.03 -3.88
C LEU A 187 9.69 -4.98 -5.24
N LYS A 188 8.58 -4.25 -5.35
CA LYS A 188 7.93 -4.03 -6.66
C LYS A 188 8.78 -3.15 -7.57
N LEU A 189 9.44 -2.13 -7.03
CA LEU A 189 10.38 -1.30 -7.76
C LEU A 189 11.54 -2.12 -8.35
N ILE A 190 12.13 -3.03 -7.55
CA ILE A 190 13.13 -4.02 -8.02
C ILE A 190 12.55 -4.91 -9.13
N SER A 191 11.34 -5.45 -8.92
CA SER A 191 10.67 -6.34 -9.89
C SER A 191 10.38 -5.66 -11.24
N LEU A 192 10.28 -4.33 -11.24
CA LEU A 192 10.09 -3.49 -12.43
C LEU A 192 11.43 -3.04 -13.04
N GLY A 193 12.56 -3.25 -12.37
CA GLY A 193 13.89 -2.81 -12.82
C GLY A 193 14.12 -1.31 -12.64
N LEU A 194 13.54 -0.72 -11.60
CA LEU A 194 13.58 0.71 -11.28
C LEU A 194 14.27 1.00 -9.93
N GLN A 195 14.94 0.01 -9.34
CA GLN A 195 15.52 0.12 -8.00
C GLN A 195 16.62 1.18 -7.91
N ASP A 196 17.34 1.45 -8.99
CA ASP A 196 18.38 2.47 -9.06
C ASP A 196 17.81 3.90 -8.99
N CYS A 197 16.50 4.07 -9.14
CA CYS A 197 15.87 5.38 -8.99
C CYS A 197 15.87 5.93 -7.56
N VAL A 198 16.23 5.12 -6.55
CA VAL A 198 16.45 5.61 -5.17
C VAL A 198 17.93 5.88 -4.87
N ASP A 199 18.83 5.66 -5.83
CA ASP A 199 20.26 5.87 -5.65
C ASP A 199 20.65 7.31 -6.03
N GLY A 200 21.64 7.86 -5.31
CA GLY A 200 22.17 9.21 -5.59
C GLY A 200 21.22 10.36 -5.27
N ILE A 201 20.11 10.11 -4.57
CA ILE A 201 19.14 11.15 -4.16
C ILE A 201 19.13 11.43 -2.65
N ASP A 202 20.10 10.88 -1.93
CA ASP A 202 20.17 10.87 -0.46
C ASP A 202 18.95 10.19 0.19
N ALA A 203 18.47 9.10 -0.42
CA ALA A 203 17.40 8.29 0.14
C ALA A 203 17.87 7.57 1.41
N GLN A 204 17.00 7.55 2.42
CA GLN A 204 17.26 6.97 3.72
C GLN A 204 16.62 5.58 3.81
N LYS A 205 17.37 4.60 4.32
CA LYS A 205 16.83 3.28 4.64
C LYS A 205 16.01 3.36 5.94
N VAL A 206 14.79 2.83 5.90
CA VAL A 206 13.87 2.78 7.04
C VAL A 206 13.57 1.32 7.39
N PHE A 207 13.84 0.92 8.63
CA PHE A 207 13.73 -0.48 9.10
C PHE A 207 12.50 -0.75 9.95
N GLY A 208 11.65 0.25 10.17
CA GLY A 208 10.41 0.09 10.91
C GLY A 208 9.88 1.42 11.42
N TYR A 209 9.07 1.35 12.47
CA TYR A 209 8.49 2.51 13.13
C TYR A 209 8.73 2.51 14.64
N ALA A 210 8.62 3.68 15.26
CA ALA A 210 8.49 3.86 16.68
C ALA A 210 7.17 4.56 17.01
N LEU A 211 6.37 3.97 17.88
CA LEU A 211 5.11 4.52 18.36
C LEU A 211 5.35 5.25 19.68
N PHE A 212 4.75 6.42 19.85
CA PHE A 212 4.80 7.20 21.09
C PHE A 212 3.40 7.44 21.61
N LYS A 213 3.15 7.13 22.88
CA LYS A 213 1.89 7.40 23.55
C LYS A 213 2.11 7.54 25.06
N ASP A 214 1.55 8.59 25.66
CA ASP A 214 1.58 8.85 27.11
C ASP A 214 3.00 8.75 27.73
N GLY A 215 4.00 9.33 27.05
CA GLY A 215 5.40 9.27 27.50
C GLY A 215 6.10 7.92 27.31
N ARG A 216 5.41 6.89 26.80
CA ARG A 216 5.98 5.58 26.46
C ARG A 216 6.30 5.49 24.97
N SER A 217 7.29 4.67 24.64
CA SER A 217 7.69 4.38 23.26
C SER A 217 7.78 2.89 22.98
N ALA A 218 7.35 2.46 21.80
CA ALA A 218 7.48 1.08 21.33
C ALA A 218 8.06 1.03 19.92
N LYS A 219 9.16 0.30 19.74
CA LYS A 219 9.82 0.12 18.44
C LYS A 219 9.29 -1.13 17.76
N VAL A 220 8.83 -1.00 16.52
CA VAL A 220 8.32 -2.10 15.69
C VAL A 220 9.13 -2.20 14.40
N GLY A 221 9.81 -3.32 14.20
CA GLY A 221 10.65 -3.57 13.03
C GLY A 221 9.85 -4.15 11.86
N TYR A 222 10.28 -3.84 10.63
CA TYR A 222 9.82 -4.57 9.46
C TYR A 222 10.33 -6.02 9.49
N PRO A 223 9.51 -7.01 9.09
CA PRO A 223 9.95 -8.39 8.99
C PRO A 223 10.76 -8.60 7.71
N LEU A 224 12.06 -8.39 7.82
CA LEU A 224 12.99 -8.43 6.69
C LEU A 224 13.85 -9.71 6.70
N GLU A 225 13.63 -10.61 7.66
CA GLU A 225 14.36 -11.86 7.77
C GLU A 225 14.21 -12.69 6.48
N GLY A 226 15.34 -13.18 5.95
CA GLY A 226 15.38 -13.97 4.71
C GLY A 226 15.31 -13.15 3.42
N LEU A 227 15.25 -11.81 3.50
CA LEU A 227 15.40 -10.91 2.36
C LEU A 227 16.85 -10.42 2.25
N SER A 228 17.21 -9.87 1.08
CA SER A 228 18.51 -9.21 0.89
C SER A 228 18.67 -8.03 1.86
N ASP A 229 19.89 -7.79 2.36
CA ASP A 229 20.27 -6.67 3.24
C ASP A 229 19.91 -5.29 2.66
N ASP A 230 19.72 -5.22 1.35
CA ASP A 230 19.29 -3.99 0.71
C ASP A 230 17.78 -3.71 0.88
N VAL A 231 16.97 -4.73 1.13
CA VAL A 231 15.52 -4.57 1.26
C VAL A 231 15.18 -3.88 2.58
N ALA A 232 14.65 -2.67 2.48
CA ALA A 232 14.10 -1.90 3.58
C ALA A 232 13.12 -0.86 3.02
N GLY A 233 12.42 -0.13 3.89
CA GLY A 233 11.73 1.08 3.47
C GLY A 233 12.73 2.10 2.91
N ARG A 234 12.25 2.97 2.04
CA ARG A 234 13.05 4.08 1.48
C ARG A 234 12.30 5.37 1.68
N SER A 235 12.91 6.33 2.37
CA SER A 235 12.37 7.68 2.44
C SER A 235 13.30 8.67 1.75
N PHE A 236 12.74 9.71 1.14
CA PHE A 236 13.45 10.61 0.25
C PHE A 236 12.62 11.86 -0.02
N HIS A 237 13.26 12.92 -0.51
CA HIS A 237 12.55 14.01 -1.20
C HIS A 237 11.82 13.48 -2.43
N ASN A 238 10.50 13.67 -2.48
CA ASN A 238 9.66 13.12 -3.55
C ASN A 238 10.11 13.60 -4.94
N GLY A 239 10.49 14.89 -5.05
CA GLY A 239 10.94 15.50 -6.29
C GLY A 239 12.09 14.74 -6.94
N ARG A 240 13.17 14.53 -6.18
CA ARG A 240 14.35 13.77 -6.62
C ARG A 240 14.02 12.37 -7.12
N PHE A 241 13.14 11.65 -6.42
CA PHE A 241 12.70 10.32 -6.85
C PHE A 241 11.91 10.37 -8.18
N ILE A 242 11.02 11.34 -8.34
CA ILE A 242 10.30 11.54 -9.60
C ILE A 242 11.26 11.88 -10.75
N MET A 243 12.26 12.73 -10.50
CA MET A 243 13.27 13.06 -11.51
C MET A 243 14.08 11.84 -11.92
N LYS A 244 14.48 10.97 -10.98
CA LYS A 244 15.12 9.70 -11.31
C LYS A 244 14.26 8.76 -12.15
N LEU A 245 12.96 8.70 -11.87
CA LEU A 245 12.04 7.92 -12.71
C LEU A 245 11.95 8.50 -14.13
N ARG A 246 11.90 9.83 -14.28
CA ARG A 246 11.85 10.51 -15.58
C ARG A 246 13.16 10.37 -16.37
N GLU A 247 14.31 10.47 -15.70
CA GLU A 247 15.63 10.16 -16.28
C GLU A 247 15.66 8.73 -16.84
N LYS A 248 15.11 7.77 -16.07
CA LYS A 248 15.02 6.37 -16.49
C LYS A 248 14.13 6.19 -17.72
N LEU A 249 13.02 6.93 -17.84
CA LEU A 249 12.19 6.93 -19.05
C LEU A 249 12.98 7.40 -20.28
N ALA A 250 13.73 8.50 -20.15
CA ALA A 250 14.49 9.08 -21.25
C ALA A 250 15.59 8.15 -21.79
N SER A 251 15.99 7.13 -21.01
CA SER A 251 16.94 6.11 -21.45
C SER A 251 16.36 5.09 -22.47
N LEU A 252 15.04 5.05 -22.64
CA LEU A 252 14.37 4.13 -23.56
C LEU A 252 13.95 4.85 -24.85
N SER A 253 14.46 4.39 -26.00
CA SER A 253 14.06 4.92 -27.32
C SER A 253 12.59 4.66 -27.67
N THR A 254 11.95 3.69 -27.00
CA THR A 254 10.53 3.37 -27.15
C THR A 254 9.61 4.30 -26.37
N VAL A 255 10.15 5.19 -25.53
CA VAL A 255 9.37 6.12 -24.71
C VAL A 255 9.68 7.56 -25.08
N THR A 256 8.65 8.31 -25.45
CA THR A 256 8.73 9.75 -25.70
C THR A 256 8.09 10.48 -24.53
N LEU A 257 8.89 11.25 -23.77
CA LEU A 257 8.39 12.11 -22.69
C LEU A 257 8.25 13.55 -23.20
N LYS A 258 7.03 14.10 -23.19
CA LYS A 258 6.73 15.48 -23.61
C LYS A 258 6.10 16.28 -22.47
N GLN A 259 6.50 17.55 -22.36
CA GLN A 259 5.83 18.50 -21.49
C GLN A 259 4.55 19.01 -22.17
N GLY A 260 3.39 18.75 -21.55
CA GLY A 260 2.09 19.13 -22.07
C GLY A 260 0.97 18.86 -21.08
N THR A 261 0.05 19.81 -20.95
CA THR A 261 -1.13 19.67 -20.09
C THR A 261 -2.24 19.01 -20.88
N VAL A 262 -2.63 17.78 -20.50
CA VAL A 262 -3.78 17.09 -21.11
C VAL A 262 -5.08 17.79 -20.70
N LEU A 263 -5.88 18.16 -21.71
CA LEU A 263 -7.12 18.90 -21.58
C LEU A 263 -8.35 18.00 -21.57
N GLY A 264 -8.27 16.81 -22.17
CA GLY A 264 -9.39 15.88 -22.28
C GLY A 264 -9.06 14.64 -23.10
N LEU A 265 -9.90 13.62 -22.95
CA LEU A 265 -9.88 12.42 -23.77
C LEU A 265 -10.58 12.69 -25.12
N ILE A 266 -10.09 12.06 -26.19
CA ILE A 266 -10.75 12.01 -27.49
C ILE A 266 -11.59 10.73 -27.51
N GLU A 267 -12.90 10.86 -27.64
CA GLU A 267 -13.84 9.75 -27.62
C GLU A 267 -14.63 9.71 -28.94
N GLU A 268 -14.70 8.53 -29.56
CA GLU A 268 -15.43 8.24 -30.79
C GLU A 268 -16.22 6.94 -30.57
N ASP A 269 -17.54 6.99 -30.76
CA ASP A 269 -18.45 5.85 -30.58
C ASP A 269 -18.30 5.10 -29.24
N GLY A 270 -18.06 5.84 -28.15
CA GLY A 270 -17.87 5.27 -26.81
C GLY A 270 -16.49 4.66 -26.55
N VAL A 271 -15.54 4.84 -27.47
CA VAL A 271 -14.16 4.36 -27.38
C VAL A 271 -13.21 5.54 -27.27
N VAL A 272 -12.32 5.52 -26.27
CA VAL A 272 -11.26 6.52 -26.17
C VAL A 272 -10.18 6.21 -27.19
N LYS A 273 -9.87 7.18 -28.06
CA LYS A 273 -8.88 7.06 -29.15
C LYS A 273 -7.59 7.83 -28.90
N GLY A 274 -7.52 8.59 -27.80
CA GLY A 274 -6.34 9.37 -27.45
C GLY A 274 -6.67 10.59 -26.60
N VAL A 275 -5.87 11.63 -26.71
CA VAL A 275 -5.98 12.84 -25.88
C VAL A 275 -5.77 14.13 -26.67
N ARG A 276 -6.36 15.21 -26.15
CA ARG A 276 -5.97 16.58 -26.52
C ARG A 276 -5.09 17.14 -25.42
N TYR A 277 -4.00 17.79 -25.80
CA TYR A 277 -3.10 18.42 -24.84
C TYR A 277 -2.61 19.78 -25.34
N ARG A 278 -2.16 20.60 -24.40
CA ARG A 278 -1.58 21.92 -24.66
C ARG A 278 -0.13 21.97 -24.22
N THR A 279 0.76 22.39 -25.11
CA THR A 279 2.17 22.63 -24.81
C THR A 279 2.37 23.94 -24.04
N PRO A 280 3.53 24.17 -23.40
CA PRO A 280 3.80 25.39 -22.64
C PRO A 280 3.69 26.70 -23.44
N ASP A 281 3.95 26.66 -24.75
CA ASP A 281 3.77 27.78 -25.69
C ASP A 281 2.30 28.05 -26.07
N GLY A 282 1.36 27.29 -25.50
CA GLY A 282 -0.08 27.47 -25.68
C GLY A 282 -0.68 26.74 -26.88
N VAL A 283 0.13 26.01 -27.66
CA VAL A 283 -0.35 25.27 -28.84
C VAL A 283 -1.11 24.01 -28.42
N GLU A 284 -2.28 23.78 -29.00
CA GLU A 284 -3.07 22.58 -28.77
C GLU A 284 -2.84 21.51 -29.85
N PHE A 285 -2.61 20.29 -29.39
CA PHE A 285 -2.40 19.11 -30.22
C PHE A 285 -3.42 18.03 -29.91
N LYS A 286 -3.65 17.17 -30.90
CA LYS A 286 -4.36 15.90 -30.74
C LYS A 286 -3.39 14.76 -31.03
N VAL A 287 -3.39 13.75 -30.16
CA VAL A 287 -2.60 12.55 -30.37
C VAL A 287 -3.44 11.32 -30.10
N GLN A 288 -3.28 10.31 -30.94
CA GLN A 288 -4.07 9.08 -30.90
C GLN A 288 -3.20 7.89 -30.52
N ALA A 289 -3.81 6.95 -29.78
CA ALA A 289 -3.24 5.66 -29.46
C ALA A 289 -4.38 4.68 -29.12
N PRO A 290 -4.18 3.37 -29.35
CA PRO A 290 -5.20 2.37 -29.06
C PRO A 290 -5.51 2.21 -27.56
N LEU A 291 -4.59 2.63 -26.67
CA LEU A 291 -4.79 2.59 -25.23
C LEU A 291 -4.23 3.84 -24.53
N THR A 292 -5.04 4.46 -23.67
CA THR A 292 -4.66 5.64 -22.86
C THR A 292 -4.72 5.31 -21.36
N PHE A 293 -3.61 5.47 -20.66
CA PHE A 293 -3.54 5.35 -19.20
C PHE A 293 -3.60 6.72 -18.55
N VAL A 294 -4.57 6.92 -17.65
CA VAL A 294 -4.73 8.16 -16.90
C VAL A 294 -4.11 8.01 -15.51
N CYS A 295 -2.98 8.69 -15.29
CA CYS A 295 -2.13 8.62 -14.10
C CYS A 295 -1.89 10.02 -13.47
N ASP A 296 -2.81 10.97 -13.65
CA ASP A 296 -2.68 12.40 -13.28
C ASP A 296 -2.88 12.71 -11.78
N GLY A 297 -2.91 11.67 -10.95
CA GLY A 297 -2.81 11.76 -9.49
C GLY A 297 -4.08 12.15 -8.74
N CYS A 298 -3.94 12.50 -7.46
CA CYS A 298 -5.05 12.69 -6.53
C CYS A 298 -5.97 13.90 -6.86
N PHE A 299 -5.54 14.78 -7.77
CA PHE A 299 -6.32 15.89 -8.32
C PHE A 299 -6.77 15.65 -9.76
N SER A 300 -6.82 14.38 -10.20
CA SER A 300 -7.23 14.02 -11.55
C SER A 300 -8.52 14.71 -11.99
N ASN A 301 -8.42 15.40 -13.14
CA ASN A 301 -9.55 16.05 -13.82
C ASN A 301 -10.26 15.09 -14.79
N LEU A 302 -9.57 14.03 -15.22
CA LEU A 302 -10.07 13.06 -16.20
C LEU A 302 -10.82 11.89 -15.55
N ARG A 303 -10.73 11.71 -14.22
CA ARG A 303 -11.31 10.54 -13.55
C ARG A 303 -12.81 10.37 -13.80
N ARG A 304 -13.58 11.47 -13.88
CA ARG A 304 -15.05 11.43 -14.03
C ARG A 304 -15.48 10.79 -15.35
N ASN A 305 -14.60 10.74 -16.35
CA ASN A 305 -14.86 10.05 -17.61
C ASN A 305 -14.76 8.52 -17.49
N LEU A 306 -14.02 8.03 -16.48
CA LEU A 306 -13.57 6.64 -16.37
C LEU A 306 -13.97 5.95 -15.05
N CYS A 307 -14.56 6.68 -14.10
CA CYS A 307 -15.13 6.15 -12.86
C CYS A 307 -16.25 7.04 -12.32
N ASP A 308 -17.01 6.54 -11.34
CA ASP A 308 -17.88 7.36 -10.48
C ASP A 308 -17.09 7.73 -9.20
N PRO A 309 -16.53 8.95 -9.11
CA PRO A 309 -15.59 9.26 -8.05
C PRO A 309 -16.25 9.63 -6.74
N GLN A 310 -16.13 8.75 -5.75
CA GLN A 310 -16.56 8.97 -4.37
C GLN A 310 -15.38 9.46 -3.53
N VAL A 311 -14.96 10.72 -3.74
CA VAL A 311 -13.81 11.32 -3.05
C VAL A 311 -14.24 11.87 -1.69
N ASP A 312 -13.62 11.37 -0.64
CA ASP A 312 -13.73 11.90 0.72
C ASP A 312 -12.43 12.59 1.15
N VAL A 313 -12.54 13.57 2.04
CA VAL A 313 -11.40 14.31 2.60
C VAL A 313 -11.48 14.26 4.14
N PRO A 314 -11.06 13.14 4.76
CA PRO A 314 -11.18 12.94 6.21
C PRO A 314 -10.32 13.90 7.05
N SER A 315 -9.22 14.40 6.51
CA SER A 315 -8.28 15.28 7.23
C SER A 315 -7.35 16.02 6.27
N CYS A 316 -6.43 16.80 6.84
CA CYS A 316 -5.37 17.48 6.14
C CYS A 316 -4.03 17.23 6.85
N PHE A 317 -2.99 16.95 6.09
CA PHE A 317 -1.62 16.95 6.61
C PHE A 317 -1.00 18.33 6.52
N VAL A 318 -0.37 18.76 7.60
CA VAL A 318 0.48 19.94 7.68
C VAL A 318 1.94 19.49 7.77
N GLY A 319 2.72 19.81 6.75
CA GLY A 319 4.10 19.39 6.59
C GLY A 319 5.11 20.46 7.00
N LEU A 320 6.14 20.02 7.71
CA LEU A 320 7.33 20.80 8.09
C LEU A 320 8.58 20.01 7.71
N VAL A 321 9.71 20.71 7.52
CA VAL A 321 11.04 20.08 7.44
C VAL A 321 11.82 20.48 8.69
N LEU A 322 12.26 19.49 9.45
CA LEU A 322 13.12 19.68 10.62
C LEU A 322 14.56 19.45 10.18
N GLU A 323 15.39 20.47 10.33
CA GLU A 323 16.82 20.41 10.08
C GLU A 323 17.59 20.11 11.37
N LYS A 324 18.74 19.42 11.28
CA LYS A 324 19.60 19.12 12.42
C LYS A 324 18.84 18.42 13.57
N CYS A 325 17.97 17.49 13.21
CA CYS A 325 17.13 16.74 14.13
C CYS A 325 17.56 15.28 14.15
N GLU A 326 18.04 14.81 15.31
CA GLU A 326 18.25 13.38 15.54
C GLU A 326 16.95 12.74 16.00
N LEU A 327 16.47 11.77 15.22
CA LEU A 327 15.27 11.02 15.58
C LEU A 327 15.53 10.12 16.81
N PRO A 328 14.56 9.97 17.74
CA PRO A 328 14.70 9.11 18.93
C PRO A 328 15.13 7.67 18.66
N HIS A 329 14.85 7.18 17.45
CA HIS A 329 15.24 5.85 16.99
C HIS A 329 15.78 5.99 15.57
N ALA A 330 17.08 5.78 15.41
CA ALA A 330 17.74 5.88 14.11
C ALA A 330 17.10 4.93 13.08
N LYS A 331 16.99 5.40 11.83
CA LYS A 331 16.49 4.63 10.68
C LYS A 331 15.07 4.04 10.87
N HIS A 332 14.23 4.68 11.68
CA HIS A 332 12.82 4.35 11.85
C HIS A 332 11.97 5.58 11.56
N GLY A 333 10.73 5.38 11.09
CA GLY A 333 9.71 6.41 11.16
C GLY A 333 9.14 6.51 12.58
N HIS A 334 8.51 7.63 12.93
CA HIS A 334 7.94 7.85 14.25
C HIS A 334 6.48 8.23 14.10
N VAL A 335 5.63 7.65 14.93
CA VAL A 335 4.20 7.96 15.01
C VAL A 335 3.91 8.37 16.45
N VAL A 336 3.58 9.64 16.64
CA VAL A 336 3.10 10.14 17.93
C VAL A 336 1.58 10.04 17.92
N LEU A 337 1.02 9.25 18.83
CA LEU A 337 -0.42 9.13 19.05
C LEU A 337 -0.91 10.32 19.88
N ALA A 338 -0.84 11.51 19.28
CA ALA A 338 -1.27 12.78 19.85
C ALA A 338 -2.78 13.00 19.71
N ASP A 339 -3.31 14.00 20.41
CA ASP A 339 -4.71 14.42 20.34
C ASP A 339 -4.86 15.71 19.52
N PRO A 340 -5.87 15.80 18.63
CA PRO A 340 -6.90 14.79 18.34
C PRO A 340 -6.44 13.69 17.37
N SER A 341 -5.22 13.75 16.83
CA SER A 341 -4.81 13.01 15.64
C SER A 341 -3.30 12.72 15.63
N PRO A 342 -2.85 11.68 14.89
CA PRO A 342 -1.45 11.27 14.90
C PRO A 342 -0.52 12.27 14.20
N ILE A 343 0.76 12.26 14.63
CA ILE A 343 1.84 13.05 14.02
C ILE A 343 2.94 12.10 13.56
N LEU A 344 3.44 12.31 12.35
CA LEU A 344 4.46 11.46 11.74
C LEU A 344 5.79 12.18 11.65
N PHE A 345 6.88 11.44 11.86
CA PHE A 345 8.24 11.88 11.53
C PHE A 345 8.96 10.79 10.76
N TYR A 346 9.79 11.16 9.79
CA TYR A 346 10.69 10.23 9.10
C TYR A 346 11.80 11.00 8.40
N PRO A 347 13.01 10.43 8.29
CA PRO A 347 14.14 11.11 7.66
C PRO A 347 13.93 11.12 6.14
N ILE A 348 14.12 12.26 5.47
CA ILE A 348 13.97 12.37 3.99
C ILE A 348 15.31 12.68 3.29
N SER A 349 16.32 13.01 4.06
CA SER A 349 17.71 13.14 3.65
C SER A 349 18.61 12.86 4.86
N SER A 350 19.93 12.94 4.67
CA SER A 350 20.93 12.85 5.73
C SER A 350 20.84 14.00 6.76
N THR A 351 20.17 15.11 6.42
CA THR A 351 20.10 16.33 7.24
C THR A 351 18.68 16.78 7.60
N GLU A 352 17.67 16.21 6.95
CA GLU A 352 16.28 16.65 7.04
C GLU A 352 15.33 15.52 7.46
N VAL A 353 14.41 15.88 8.37
CA VAL A 353 13.32 15.03 8.84
C VAL A 353 12.00 15.67 8.43
N ARG A 354 11.16 14.93 7.71
CA ARG A 354 9.77 15.34 7.47
C ARG A 354 8.99 15.19 8.77
N CYS A 355 8.23 16.23 9.13
CA CYS A 355 7.13 16.12 10.09
C CYS A 355 5.80 16.31 9.35
N LEU A 356 4.82 15.44 9.62
CA LEU A 356 3.44 15.59 9.14
C LEU A 356 2.48 15.56 10.34
N VAL A 357 1.83 16.68 10.59
CA VAL A 357 0.77 16.81 11.59
C VAL A 357 -0.57 16.59 10.90
N ASP A 358 -1.33 15.59 11.34
CA ASP A 358 -2.71 15.43 10.89
C ASP A 358 -3.65 16.39 11.60
N ILE A 359 -4.52 17.05 10.86
CA ILE A 359 -5.62 17.85 11.41
C ILE A 359 -6.94 17.30 10.85
N PRO A 360 -7.82 16.72 11.69
CA PRO A 360 -9.08 16.13 11.25
C PRO A 360 -10.02 17.15 10.61
N GLY A 361 -10.74 16.70 9.59
CA GLY A 361 -11.68 17.52 8.84
C GLY A 361 -11.01 18.42 7.79
N GLN A 362 -11.83 19.27 7.15
CA GLN A 362 -11.40 20.12 6.04
C GLN A 362 -11.00 21.54 6.48
N LYS A 363 -11.43 21.96 7.67
CA LYS A 363 -11.13 23.30 8.19
C LYS A 363 -9.84 23.23 8.99
N VAL A 364 -8.75 23.70 8.37
CA VAL A 364 -7.46 23.86 9.04
C VAL A 364 -7.22 25.32 9.40
N PRO A 365 -6.42 25.61 10.45
CA PRO A 365 -5.94 26.96 10.72
C PRO A 365 -5.27 27.58 9.49
N SER A 366 -5.33 28.91 9.36
CA SER A 366 -4.71 29.60 8.23
C SER A 366 -3.20 29.71 8.43
N VAL A 367 -2.43 29.41 7.38
CA VAL A 367 -0.98 29.63 7.36
C VAL A 367 -0.68 31.13 7.22
N ALA A 368 -1.44 31.83 6.37
CA ALA A 368 -1.16 33.22 5.97
C ALA A 368 -1.27 34.24 7.12
N ASN A 369 -2.12 33.98 8.12
CA ASN A 369 -2.32 34.87 9.28
C ASN A 369 -1.59 34.39 10.55
N GLY A 370 -0.78 33.32 10.45
CA GLY A 370 -0.03 32.75 11.57
C GLY A 370 -0.84 31.87 12.54
N ASP A 371 -2.14 31.65 12.31
CA ASP A 371 -2.95 30.80 13.20
C ASP A 371 -2.49 29.34 13.19
N MET A 372 -1.99 28.87 12.04
CA MET A 372 -1.36 27.55 11.95
C MET A 372 -0.12 27.46 12.83
N ALA A 373 0.78 28.45 12.80
CA ALA A 373 1.95 28.44 13.66
C ALA A 373 1.57 28.44 15.15
N LYS A 374 0.60 29.26 15.55
CA LYS A 374 0.06 29.27 16.92
C LYS A 374 -0.53 27.91 17.29
N TYR A 375 -1.29 27.28 16.40
CA TYR A 375 -1.85 25.95 16.62
C TYR A 375 -0.75 24.90 16.85
N LEU A 376 0.27 24.90 16.00
CA LEU A 376 1.40 23.97 16.10
C LEU A 376 2.19 24.18 17.42
N LEU A 377 2.44 25.43 17.82
CA LEU A 377 3.17 25.73 19.06
C LEU A 377 2.35 25.41 20.33
N ASN A 378 1.07 25.76 20.36
CA ASN A 378 0.26 25.68 21.57
C ASN A 378 -0.40 24.31 21.77
N HIS A 379 -0.73 23.61 20.69
CA HIS A 379 -1.46 22.34 20.77
C HIS A 379 -0.62 21.13 20.36
N VAL A 380 0.34 21.28 19.44
CA VAL A 380 1.10 20.13 18.90
C VAL A 380 2.42 19.94 19.64
N ALA A 381 3.25 20.98 19.74
CA ALA A 381 4.57 20.90 20.37
C ALA A 381 4.59 20.32 21.80
N PRO A 382 3.61 20.60 22.70
CA PRO A 382 3.59 20.04 24.04
C PRO A 382 3.43 18.51 24.07
N GLN A 383 2.80 17.94 23.04
CA GLN A 383 2.54 16.50 22.94
C GLN A 383 3.70 15.70 22.32
N LEU A 384 4.72 16.40 21.79
CA LEU A 384 5.87 15.75 21.17
C LEU A 384 6.85 15.21 22.22
N PRO A 385 7.56 14.09 21.90
CA PRO A 385 8.74 13.68 22.64
C PRO A 385 9.74 14.83 22.78
N GLU A 386 10.41 14.91 23.93
CA GLU A 386 11.31 16.02 24.27
C GLU A 386 12.37 16.30 23.20
N GLN A 387 12.98 15.24 22.67
CA GLN A 387 14.00 15.30 21.61
C GLN A 387 13.49 15.94 20.31
N LEU A 388 12.20 15.81 20.00
CA LEU A 388 11.60 16.35 18.78
C LEU A 388 11.04 17.76 18.97
N ARG A 389 10.79 18.19 20.22
CA ARG A 389 10.11 19.45 20.52
C ARG A 389 10.91 20.67 20.07
N GLY A 390 12.20 20.73 20.42
CA GLY A 390 13.07 21.86 20.05
C GLY A 390 13.21 22.05 18.53
N PRO A 391 13.60 21.01 17.77
CA PRO A 391 13.66 21.07 16.31
C PRO A 391 12.32 21.41 15.66
N PHE A 392 11.21 20.88 16.19
CA PHE A 392 9.87 21.20 15.71
C PHE A 392 9.52 22.68 15.88
N ILE A 393 9.75 23.26 17.06
CA ILE A 393 9.48 24.69 17.32
C ILE A 393 10.28 25.56 16.35
N LYS A 394 11.57 25.28 16.15
CA LYS A 394 12.42 26.00 15.18
C LYS A 394 11.88 25.91 13.75
N ALA A 395 11.39 24.73 13.33
CA ALA A 395 10.79 24.55 12.01
C ALA A 395 9.49 25.36 11.84
N VAL A 396 8.68 25.48 12.90
CA VAL A 396 7.47 26.31 12.90
C VAL A 396 7.83 27.80 12.82
N GLU A 397 8.83 28.24 13.59
CA GLU A 397 9.32 29.63 13.58
C GLU A 397 9.93 30.04 12.24
N LYS A 398 10.55 29.10 11.51
CA LYS A 398 11.06 29.33 10.14
C LYS A 398 9.94 29.67 9.15
N GLY A 399 8.72 29.17 9.37
CA GLY A 399 7.52 29.54 8.61
C GLY A 399 7.26 28.76 7.32
N ASP A 400 8.11 27.79 6.96
CA ASP A 400 7.94 26.93 5.77
C ASP A 400 6.88 25.83 5.99
N ILE A 401 5.63 26.26 6.24
CA ILE A 401 4.50 25.39 6.56
C ILE A 401 3.67 25.13 5.31
N ARG A 402 3.46 23.86 4.98
CA ARG A 402 2.64 23.45 3.83
C ARG A 402 1.48 22.57 4.28
N SER A 403 0.36 22.63 3.58
CA SER A 403 -0.80 21.78 3.85
C SER A 403 -1.25 21.02 2.62
N MET A 404 -1.76 19.80 2.83
CA MET A 404 -2.25 18.93 1.77
C MET A 404 -3.47 18.14 2.26
N PRO A 405 -4.62 18.18 1.56
CA PRO A 405 -5.77 17.38 1.95
C PRO A 405 -5.48 15.89 1.81
N ASN A 406 -5.80 15.13 2.85
CA ASN A 406 -5.75 13.68 2.85
C ASN A 406 -7.02 13.16 2.21
N LYS A 407 -6.92 12.58 1.01
CA LYS A 407 -8.06 12.07 0.27
C LYS A 407 -8.19 10.56 0.40
N SER A 408 -9.44 10.08 0.42
CA SER A 408 -9.78 8.67 0.29
C SER A 408 -10.74 8.50 -0.87
N MET A 409 -10.58 7.43 -1.64
CA MET A 409 -11.48 7.12 -2.74
C MET A 409 -11.41 5.63 -3.09
N PRO A 410 -12.54 4.89 -2.97
CA PRO A 410 -12.60 3.50 -3.36
C PRO A 410 -12.44 3.35 -4.88
N ALA A 411 -11.97 2.18 -5.30
CA ALA A 411 -11.78 1.84 -6.71
C ALA A 411 -13.12 1.38 -7.34
N LEU A 412 -13.85 2.30 -7.99
CA LEU A 412 -15.12 2.04 -8.68
C LEU A 412 -14.99 2.31 -10.20
N PRO A 413 -14.30 1.44 -10.95
CA PRO A 413 -14.03 1.67 -12.37
C PRO A 413 -15.31 1.62 -13.22
N LYS A 414 -15.39 2.47 -14.24
CA LYS A 414 -16.26 2.29 -15.40
C LYS A 414 -15.41 1.68 -16.52
N PRO A 415 -15.61 0.41 -16.91
CA PRO A 415 -14.89 -0.17 -18.03
C PRO A 415 -15.16 0.65 -19.29
N THR A 416 -14.11 1.26 -19.83
CA THR A 416 -14.19 2.15 -20.99
C THR A 416 -13.17 1.69 -22.02
N PRO A 417 -13.61 1.24 -23.21
CA PRO A 417 -12.69 0.86 -24.30
C PRO A 417 -11.67 1.96 -24.61
N GLY A 418 -10.40 1.55 -24.73
CA GLY A 418 -9.29 2.44 -25.07
C GLY A 418 -8.74 3.28 -23.91
N ALA A 419 -9.25 3.17 -22.68
CA ALA A 419 -8.71 3.90 -21.54
C ALA A 419 -8.76 3.16 -20.20
N LEU A 420 -7.81 3.47 -19.32
CA LEU A 420 -7.72 2.89 -17.98
C LEU A 420 -7.15 3.91 -16.96
N LEU A 421 -7.75 3.98 -15.76
CA LEU A 421 -7.27 4.82 -14.65
C LEU A 421 -6.26 4.08 -13.77
N MET A 422 -5.20 4.76 -13.34
CA MET A 422 -4.15 4.21 -12.46
C MET A 422 -3.72 5.17 -11.34
N GLY A 423 -3.08 4.60 -10.32
CA GLY A 423 -2.56 5.34 -9.18
C GLY A 423 -3.64 6.08 -8.41
N ASP A 424 -3.28 7.24 -7.84
CA ASP A 424 -4.22 8.05 -7.05
C ASP A 424 -5.32 8.73 -7.90
N ALA A 425 -5.22 8.71 -9.23
CA ALA A 425 -6.35 9.08 -10.10
C ALA A 425 -7.47 8.03 -10.01
N PHE A 426 -7.13 6.77 -9.73
CA PHE A 426 -8.04 5.64 -9.67
C PHE A 426 -8.48 5.25 -8.25
N ASN A 427 -7.54 5.25 -7.30
CA ASN A 427 -7.78 4.70 -5.96
C ASN A 427 -6.89 5.40 -4.94
N MET A 428 -7.51 6.08 -3.98
CA MET A 428 -6.83 6.81 -2.91
C MET A 428 -7.16 6.20 -1.56
N ARG A 429 -6.22 6.30 -0.62
CA ARG A 429 -6.36 5.89 0.77
C ARG A 429 -5.70 6.93 1.67
N HIS A 430 -6.05 6.92 2.95
CA HIS A 430 -5.42 7.80 3.91
C HIS A 430 -3.88 7.62 3.91
N PRO A 431 -3.07 8.69 3.83
CA PRO A 431 -1.62 8.59 3.67
C PRO A 431 -0.86 8.18 4.94
N LEU A 432 -1.54 8.03 6.08
CA LEU A 432 -0.96 7.60 7.37
C LEU A 432 -0.01 6.40 7.24
N THR A 433 -0.36 5.43 6.40
CA THR A 433 0.41 4.19 6.24
C THR A 433 1.42 4.21 5.10
N GLY A 434 1.54 5.32 4.34
CA GLY A 434 2.49 5.41 3.22
C GLY A 434 2.27 4.38 2.08
N GLY A 435 1.07 3.82 1.94
CA GLY A 435 0.80 2.69 1.04
C GLY A 435 0.55 3.04 -0.43
N GLY A 436 0.39 4.32 -0.79
CA GLY A 436 -0.05 4.74 -2.13
C GLY A 436 0.90 4.30 -3.25
N MET A 437 2.20 4.56 -3.11
CA MET A 437 3.21 4.13 -4.08
C MET A 437 3.29 2.61 -4.19
N THR A 438 3.22 1.91 -3.06
CA THR A 438 3.24 0.43 -3.02
C THR A 438 2.08 -0.17 -3.81
N VAL A 439 0.87 0.38 -3.68
CA VAL A 439 -0.27 -0.10 -4.47
C VAL A 439 -0.08 0.24 -5.93
N ALA A 440 0.35 1.45 -6.29
CA ALA A 440 0.59 1.81 -7.69
C ALA A 440 1.60 0.88 -8.37
N LEU A 441 2.74 0.60 -7.72
CA LEU A 441 3.77 -0.30 -8.27
C LEU A 441 3.28 -1.76 -8.32
N SER A 442 2.49 -2.20 -7.34
CA SER A 442 1.87 -3.54 -7.36
C SER A 442 0.87 -3.67 -8.50
N ASP A 443 0.05 -2.65 -8.73
CA ASP A 443 -0.93 -2.61 -9.81
C ASP A 443 -0.24 -2.67 -11.19
N ILE A 444 0.90 -1.99 -11.35
CA ILE A 444 1.68 -2.00 -12.60
C ILE A 444 2.22 -3.39 -12.91
N LEU A 445 2.68 -4.16 -11.92
CA LEU A 445 3.12 -5.54 -12.15
C LEU A 445 1.98 -6.43 -12.64
N VAL A 446 0.79 -6.31 -12.02
CA VAL A 446 -0.39 -7.06 -12.48
C VAL A 446 -0.74 -6.68 -13.93
N LEU A 447 -0.73 -5.39 -14.26
CA LEU A 447 -0.99 -4.94 -15.63
C LEU A 447 0.08 -5.38 -16.62
N ARG A 448 1.37 -5.31 -16.27
CA ARG A 448 2.46 -5.80 -17.11
C ARG A 448 2.23 -7.25 -17.51
N ASP A 449 1.97 -8.11 -16.54
CA ASP A 449 1.78 -9.54 -16.79
C ASP A 449 0.54 -9.81 -17.65
N MET A 450 -0.48 -8.94 -17.57
CA MET A 450 -1.66 -9.00 -18.43
C MET A 450 -1.40 -8.49 -19.86
N LEU A 451 -0.65 -7.40 -20.02
CA LEU A 451 -0.46 -6.69 -21.29
C LEU A 451 0.70 -7.24 -22.13
N LYS A 452 1.74 -7.80 -21.49
CA LYS A 452 2.94 -8.34 -22.15
C LYS A 452 2.64 -9.46 -23.16
N PRO A 453 1.72 -10.42 -22.90
CA PRO A 453 1.40 -11.47 -23.86
C PRO A 453 0.64 -10.98 -25.10
N LEU A 454 0.09 -9.76 -25.08
CA LEU A 454 -0.69 -9.24 -26.19
C LEU A 454 0.23 -8.80 -27.33
N PRO A 455 -0.09 -9.03 -28.61
CA PRO A 455 0.72 -8.53 -29.73
C PRO A 455 0.55 -7.02 -29.91
N ASP A 456 -0.66 -6.51 -29.75
CA ASP A 456 -1.04 -5.10 -29.89
C ASP A 456 -2.28 -4.79 -29.04
N PHE A 457 -2.72 -3.53 -29.05
CA PHE A 457 -3.88 -3.05 -28.30
C PHE A 457 -5.04 -2.60 -29.19
N SER A 458 -5.05 -2.98 -30.48
CA SER A 458 -5.95 -2.42 -31.49
C SER A 458 -7.42 -2.72 -31.28
N ASP A 459 -7.76 -3.93 -30.78
CA ASP A 459 -9.13 -4.27 -30.39
C ASP A 459 -9.45 -3.71 -28.99
N SER A 460 -9.88 -2.45 -28.97
CA SER A 460 -10.21 -1.73 -27.74
C SER A 460 -11.34 -2.40 -26.94
N SER A 461 -12.26 -3.12 -27.60
CA SER A 461 -13.41 -3.75 -26.95
C SER A 461 -12.99 -5.04 -26.23
N ALA A 462 -12.33 -5.95 -26.95
CA ALA A 462 -11.83 -7.19 -26.36
C ALA A 462 -10.77 -6.92 -25.29
N LEU A 463 -9.91 -5.90 -25.51
CA LEU A 463 -8.94 -5.45 -24.52
C LEU A 463 -9.62 -4.92 -23.26
N CYS A 464 -10.66 -4.08 -23.39
CA CYS A 464 -11.43 -3.58 -22.25
C CYS A 464 -12.07 -4.72 -21.47
N ASP A 465 -12.67 -5.69 -22.18
CA ASP A 465 -13.28 -6.86 -21.56
C ASP A 465 -12.24 -7.63 -20.73
N TYR A 466 -11.09 -7.94 -21.33
CA TYR A 466 -9.98 -8.62 -20.66
C TYR A 466 -9.42 -7.85 -19.46
N LEU A 467 -9.22 -6.53 -19.60
CA LEU A 467 -8.70 -5.67 -18.53
C LEU A 467 -9.65 -5.53 -17.34
N GLN A 468 -10.92 -5.95 -17.42
CA GLN A 468 -11.76 -6.06 -16.23
C GLN A 468 -11.19 -7.05 -15.19
N ALA A 469 -10.40 -8.03 -15.61
CA ALA A 469 -9.71 -8.95 -14.70
C ALA A 469 -8.73 -8.23 -13.78
N PHE A 470 -8.08 -7.15 -14.25
CA PHE A 470 -7.15 -6.35 -13.45
C PHE A 470 -7.80 -5.85 -12.16
N TYR A 471 -9.04 -5.33 -12.25
CA TYR A 471 -9.77 -4.80 -11.09
C TYR A 471 -10.05 -5.85 -10.02
N THR A 472 -10.12 -7.13 -10.41
CA THR A 472 -10.29 -8.24 -9.46
C THR A 472 -8.93 -8.73 -8.96
N ARG A 473 -7.96 -8.94 -9.85
CA ARG A 473 -6.62 -9.47 -9.52
C ARG A 473 -5.83 -8.58 -8.57
N ARG A 474 -6.03 -7.25 -8.64
CA ARG A 474 -5.36 -6.30 -7.73
C ARG A 474 -5.90 -6.29 -6.30
N LYS A 475 -7.12 -6.79 -6.08
CA LYS A 475 -7.87 -6.56 -4.84
C LYS A 475 -7.18 -7.10 -3.60
N PRO A 476 -6.56 -8.30 -3.56
CA PRO A 476 -5.91 -8.78 -2.34
C PRO A 476 -4.90 -7.80 -1.74
N VAL A 477 -4.01 -7.23 -2.58
CA VAL A 477 -3.01 -6.25 -2.14
C VAL A 477 -3.66 -4.89 -1.87
N ALA A 478 -4.39 -4.35 -2.85
CA ALA A 478 -4.92 -3.00 -2.78
C ALA A 478 -5.93 -2.85 -1.63
N SER A 479 -6.87 -3.78 -1.48
CA SER A 479 -7.89 -3.73 -0.42
C SER A 479 -7.30 -3.90 0.97
N THR A 480 -6.27 -4.73 1.14
CA THR A 480 -5.60 -4.90 2.44
C THR A 480 -4.94 -3.58 2.87
N ILE A 481 -4.19 -2.95 1.98
CA ILE A 481 -3.53 -1.67 2.27
C ILE A 481 -4.55 -0.55 2.50
N ASN A 482 -5.63 -0.50 1.71
CA ASN A 482 -6.71 0.48 1.87
C ASN A 482 -7.43 0.33 3.20
N THR A 483 -7.78 -0.92 3.54
CA THR A 483 -8.49 -1.25 4.76
C THR A 483 -7.65 -0.93 5.98
N LEU A 484 -6.36 -1.29 5.95
CA LEU A 484 -5.44 -0.97 7.03
C LEU A 484 -5.31 0.54 7.21
N ALA A 485 -5.13 1.30 6.13
CA ALA A 485 -4.98 2.75 6.19
C ALA A 485 -6.20 3.43 6.85
N GLY A 486 -7.41 3.08 6.39
CA GLY A 486 -8.64 3.66 6.92
C GLY A 486 -8.94 3.22 8.35
N ALA A 487 -8.74 1.95 8.67
CA ALA A 487 -9.01 1.41 10.00
C ALA A 487 -8.01 1.94 11.03
N LEU A 488 -6.72 1.93 10.72
CA LEU A 488 -5.66 2.38 11.62
C LEU A 488 -5.79 3.88 11.90
N TYR A 489 -6.12 4.70 10.89
CA TYR A 489 -6.38 6.12 11.09
C TYR A 489 -7.51 6.37 12.10
N ARG A 490 -8.64 5.66 11.96
CA ARG A 490 -9.76 5.77 12.91
C ARG A 490 -9.40 5.34 14.33
N VAL A 491 -8.52 4.33 14.48
CA VAL A 491 -8.04 3.88 15.79
C VAL A 491 -7.03 4.85 16.39
N PHE A 492 -6.19 5.49 15.56
CA PHE A 492 -5.13 6.40 16.01
C PHE A 492 -5.62 7.79 16.35
N CYS A 493 -6.77 8.22 15.83
CA CYS A 493 -7.41 9.46 16.26
C CYS A 493 -8.01 9.33 17.65
N ALA A 494 -7.96 10.43 18.41
CA ALA A 494 -8.65 10.54 19.69
C ALA A 494 -10.16 10.43 19.49
N SER A 495 -10.83 9.75 20.41
CA SER A 495 -12.28 9.58 20.39
C SER A 495 -12.86 9.97 21.75
N PRO A 496 -14.04 10.64 21.78
CA PRO A 496 -14.76 10.83 23.03
C PRO A 496 -15.34 9.51 23.59
N ASP A 497 -15.52 8.49 22.73
CA ASP A 497 -16.04 7.17 23.12
C ASP A 497 -14.99 6.39 23.93
N GLU A 498 -15.33 6.02 25.16
CA GLU A 498 -14.49 5.27 26.10
C GLU A 498 -13.98 3.94 25.50
N ALA A 499 -14.81 3.23 24.73
CA ALA A 499 -14.41 1.97 24.11
C ALA A 499 -13.39 2.19 22.98
N MET A 500 -13.48 3.31 22.26
CA MET A 500 -12.51 3.67 21.23
C MET A 500 -11.20 4.20 21.81
N LYS A 501 -11.24 4.88 22.97
CA LYS A 501 -10.03 5.20 23.74
C LYS A 501 -9.29 3.93 24.16
N GLU A 502 -10.04 2.93 24.65
CA GLU A 502 -9.44 1.64 24.99
C GLU A 502 -8.91 0.92 23.75
N MET A 503 -9.62 0.95 22.62
CA MET A 503 -9.12 0.34 21.37
C MET A 503 -7.79 0.96 20.92
N ARG A 504 -7.66 2.29 21.02
CA ARG A 504 -6.41 3.01 20.74
C ARG A 504 -5.28 2.60 21.68
N GLN A 505 -5.58 2.49 22.97
CA GLN A 505 -4.62 2.08 23.99
C GLN A 505 -4.18 0.62 23.81
N ALA A 506 -5.15 -0.28 23.58
CA ALA A 506 -4.93 -1.68 23.29
C ALA A 506 -4.08 -1.87 22.03
N CYS A 507 -4.27 -1.05 20.99
CA CYS A 507 -3.45 -1.09 19.79
C CYS A 507 -1.97 -0.77 20.08
N PHE A 508 -1.70 0.30 20.83
CA PHE A 508 -0.34 0.64 21.26
C PHE A 508 0.29 -0.50 22.09
N ASP A 509 -0.41 -0.98 23.11
CA ASP A 509 0.12 -1.99 24.01
C ASP A 509 0.26 -3.36 23.34
N TYR A 510 -0.63 -3.73 22.41
CA TYR A 510 -0.53 -4.96 21.60
C TYR A 510 0.72 -4.93 20.72
N LEU A 511 0.96 -3.83 20.01
CA LEU A 511 2.15 -3.66 19.17
C LEU A 511 3.44 -3.61 20.01
N SER A 512 3.35 -3.17 21.26
CA SER A 512 4.47 -3.12 22.20
C SER A 512 4.92 -4.50 22.69
N LEU A 513 4.10 -5.55 22.55
CA LEU A 513 4.46 -6.92 22.98
C LEU A 513 5.55 -7.56 22.12
N GLY A 514 5.81 -7.04 20.91
CA GLY A 514 6.79 -7.62 20.00
C GLY A 514 6.34 -8.96 19.39
N GLY A 515 7.26 -9.66 18.73
CA GLY A 515 6.99 -10.97 18.11
C GLY A 515 5.83 -10.91 17.12
N VAL A 516 4.95 -11.93 17.15
CA VAL A 516 3.81 -12.00 16.22
C VAL A 516 2.85 -10.81 16.34
N PHE A 517 2.77 -10.19 17.52
CA PHE A 517 1.88 -9.07 17.81
C PHE A 517 2.32 -7.78 17.12
N SER A 518 3.62 -7.61 16.85
CA SER A 518 4.14 -6.50 16.04
C SER A 518 4.42 -6.91 14.59
N THR A 519 5.02 -8.07 14.38
CA THR A 519 5.51 -8.54 13.07
C THR A 519 4.36 -8.74 12.08
N GLY A 520 3.25 -9.33 12.50
CA GLY A 520 2.09 -9.52 11.63
C GLY A 520 1.47 -8.21 11.12
N PRO A 521 1.07 -7.28 12.02
CA PRO A 521 0.58 -5.96 11.62
C PRO A 521 1.58 -5.16 10.77
N VAL A 522 2.87 -5.23 11.10
CA VAL A 522 3.90 -4.51 10.33
C VAL A 522 4.15 -5.16 8.95
N ALA A 523 3.97 -6.47 8.80
CA ALA A 523 4.01 -7.13 7.48
C ALA A 523 2.88 -6.65 6.56
N LEU A 524 1.69 -6.38 7.13
CA LEU A 524 0.57 -5.78 6.40
C LEU A 524 0.87 -4.32 6.02
N LEU A 525 1.38 -3.53 6.98
CA LEU A 525 1.73 -2.12 6.80
C LEU A 525 2.80 -1.93 5.72
N SER A 526 3.86 -2.75 5.76
CA SER A 526 4.97 -2.71 4.81
C SER A 526 4.61 -3.20 3.41
N GLY A 527 3.45 -3.84 3.23
CA GLY A 527 3.07 -4.48 1.97
C GLY A 527 3.92 -5.71 1.62
N LEU A 528 4.66 -6.27 2.58
CA LEU A 528 5.42 -7.52 2.40
C LEU A 528 4.50 -8.74 2.42
N ASN A 529 3.46 -8.72 3.25
CA ASN A 529 2.47 -9.81 3.34
C ASN A 529 1.03 -9.26 3.43
N PRO A 530 0.51 -8.58 2.39
CA PRO A 530 -0.80 -7.94 2.42
C PRO A 530 -1.94 -8.96 2.24
N ARG A 531 -2.12 -9.87 3.21
CA ARG A 531 -3.16 -10.90 3.20
C ARG A 531 -4.44 -10.40 3.93
N PRO A 532 -5.60 -10.39 3.25
CA PRO A 532 -6.87 -9.95 3.84
C PRO A 532 -7.25 -10.66 5.14
N LEU A 533 -7.05 -11.98 5.23
CA LEU A 533 -7.38 -12.76 6.43
C LEU A 533 -6.48 -12.37 7.60
N SER A 534 -5.19 -12.20 7.36
CA SER A 534 -4.24 -11.75 8.39
C SER A 534 -4.62 -10.36 8.93
N LEU A 535 -5.09 -9.46 8.06
CA LEU A 535 -5.61 -8.14 8.48
C LEU A 535 -6.79 -8.27 9.43
N VAL A 536 -7.80 -9.08 9.08
CA VAL A 536 -9.00 -9.25 9.93
C VAL A 536 -8.60 -9.90 11.26
N THR A 537 -7.77 -10.93 11.22
CA THR A 537 -7.27 -11.64 12.40
C THR A 537 -6.57 -10.68 13.37
N HIS A 538 -5.58 -9.92 12.91
CA HIS A 538 -4.87 -8.99 13.80
C HIS A 538 -5.75 -7.84 14.29
N PHE A 539 -6.64 -7.33 13.44
CA PHE A 539 -7.55 -6.25 13.84
C PHE A 539 -8.48 -6.68 14.99
N PHE A 540 -9.07 -7.88 14.90
CA PHE A 540 -9.87 -8.41 16.00
C PHE A 540 -9.03 -8.93 17.17
N ALA A 541 -7.78 -9.37 16.96
CA ALA A 541 -6.87 -9.71 18.04
C ALA A 541 -6.56 -8.49 18.92
N VAL A 542 -6.35 -7.31 18.33
CA VAL A 542 -6.22 -6.04 19.07
C VAL A 542 -7.49 -5.74 19.87
N ALA A 543 -8.66 -5.95 19.27
CA ALA A 543 -9.93 -5.72 19.95
C ALA A 543 -10.11 -6.66 21.16
N LEU A 544 -9.83 -7.95 20.99
CA LEU A 544 -9.87 -8.97 22.04
C LEU A 544 -8.81 -8.71 23.12
N TYR A 545 -7.64 -8.21 22.75
CA TYR A 545 -6.63 -7.76 23.71
C TYR A 545 -7.16 -6.61 24.57
N GLY A 546 -7.85 -5.63 23.97
CA GLY A 546 -8.57 -4.58 24.67
C GLY A 546 -9.62 -5.11 25.66
N VAL A 547 -10.41 -6.11 25.25
CA VAL A 547 -11.35 -6.79 26.16
C VAL A 547 -10.61 -7.45 27.32
N GLY A 548 -9.52 -8.17 27.05
CA GLY A 548 -8.70 -8.81 28.09
C GLY A 548 -8.19 -7.81 29.13
N ARG A 549 -7.74 -6.64 28.69
CA ARG A 549 -7.27 -5.55 29.57
C ARG A 549 -8.37 -5.00 30.48
N LEU A 550 -9.61 -4.92 29.98
CA LEU A 550 -10.75 -4.46 30.75
C LEU A 550 -11.30 -5.51 31.73
N MET A 551 -11.15 -6.80 31.38
CA MET A 551 -11.71 -7.93 32.15
C MET A 551 -10.77 -8.43 33.26
N LEU A 552 -9.47 -8.16 33.18
CA LEU A 552 -8.48 -8.66 34.13
C LEU A 552 -8.05 -7.59 35.16
N PRO A 553 -7.78 -7.98 36.42
CA PRO A 553 -7.93 -9.33 36.97
C PRO A 553 -9.39 -9.72 37.27
N PHE A 554 -10.30 -8.75 37.44
CA PHE A 554 -11.71 -9.01 37.72
C PHE A 554 -12.63 -8.15 36.85
N PRO A 555 -13.67 -8.73 36.23
CA PRO A 555 -14.61 -8.00 35.40
C PRO A 555 -15.60 -7.19 36.25
N SER A 556 -15.84 -5.93 35.86
CA SER A 556 -16.95 -5.13 36.38
C SER A 556 -18.05 -4.99 35.32
N VAL A 557 -19.30 -4.74 35.74
CA VAL A 557 -20.43 -4.51 34.80
C VAL A 557 -20.11 -3.38 33.82
N LYS A 558 -19.48 -2.30 34.31
CA LYS A 558 -19.00 -1.20 33.48
C LYS A 558 -18.00 -1.70 32.44
N ASN A 559 -16.97 -2.43 32.84
CA ASN A 559 -15.94 -2.92 31.93
C ASN A 559 -16.48 -3.93 30.92
N MET A 560 -17.46 -4.75 31.31
CA MET A 560 -18.15 -5.67 30.40
C MET A 560 -18.92 -4.91 29.32
N TRP A 561 -19.60 -3.84 29.70
CA TRP A 561 -20.29 -2.96 28.77
C TRP A 561 -19.33 -2.25 27.80
N VAL A 562 -18.22 -1.70 28.32
CA VAL A 562 -17.18 -1.09 27.48
C VAL A 562 -16.56 -2.12 26.53
N SER A 563 -16.34 -3.36 26.99
CA SER A 563 -15.82 -4.45 26.16
C SER A 563 -16.77 -4.82 25.02
N ALA A 564 -18.08 -4.91 25.28
CA ALA A 564 -19.08 -5.15 24.24
C ALA A 564 -19.08 -4.01 23.20
N ARG A 565 -19.02 -2.76 23.67
CA ARG A 565 -18.92 -1.57 22.80
C ARG A 565 -17.60 -1.53 22.01
N LEU A 566 -16.51 -2.05 22.56
CA LEU A 566 -15.22 -2.12 21.88
C LEU A 566 -15.29 -3.06 20.67
N ILE A 567 -15.85 -4.26 20.84
CA ILE A 567 -16.07 -5.21 19.73
C ILE A 567 -17.04 -4.63 18.69
N GLN A 568 -18.10 -3.95 19.14
CA GLN A 568 -19.02 -3.24 18.25
C GLN A 568 -18.31 -2.13 17.46
N GLY A 569 -17.51 -1.29 18.13
CA GLY A 569 -16.72 -0.22 17.53
C GLY A 569 -15.73 -0.72 16.49
N ALA A 570 -14.98 -1.78 16.82
CA ALA A 570 -14.08 -2.45 15.89
C ALA A 570 -14.85 -2.94 14.64
N SER A 571 -15.99 -3.59 14.83
CA SER A 571 -16.86 -4.06 13.73
C SER A 571 -17.37 -2.92 12.84
N MET A 572 -17.78 -1.80 13.45
CA MET A 572 -18.25 -0.60 12.75
C MET A 572 -17.13 0.13 11.99
N ILE A 573 -15.86 -0.06 12.37
CA ILE A 573 -14.72 0.44 11.62
C ILE A 573 -14.45 -0.44 10.39
N ILE A 574 -14.30 -1.75 10.59
CA ILE A 574 -13.72 -2.62 9.56
C ILE A 574 -14.72 -3.07 8.50
N PHE A 575 -15.96 -3.41 8.88
CA PHE A 575 -16.93 -3.96 7.93
C PHE A 575 -17.35 -3.00 6.82
N PRO A 576 -17.60 -1.70 7.07
CA PRO A 576 -17.91 -0.77 5.99
C PRO A 576 -16.77 -0.65 4.98
N ILE A 577 -15.51 -0.70 5.46
CA ILE A 577 -14.33 -0.59 4.58
C ILE A 577 -14.17 -1.86 3.74
N ILE A 578 -14.29 -3.05 4.34
CA ILE A 578 -14.28 -4.33 3.61
C ILE A 578 -15.41 -4.38 2.57
N LYS A 579 -16.61 -3.90 2.94
CA LYS A 579 -17.75 -3.85 2.02
C LYS A 579 -17.47 -2.93 0.83
N ALA A 580 -16.86 -1.77 1.05
CA ALA A 580 -16.48 -0.84 0.00
C ALA A 580 -15.41 -1.42 -0.94
N GLU A 581 -14.53 -2.30 -0.42
CA GLU A 581 -13.54 -3.01 -1.22
C GLU A 581 -14.09 -4.23 -1.96
N GLY A 582 -15.24 -4.77 -1.54
CA GLY A 582 -15.86 -5.95 -2.14
C GLY A 582 -15.37 -7.25 -1.50
N VAL A 583 -16.25 -7.88 -0.70
CA VAL A 583 -15.94 -9.07 0.12
C VAL A 583 -15.39 -10.23 -0.73
N LEU A 584 -16.09 -10.58 -1.81
CA LEU A 584 -15.68 -11.72 -2.65
C LEU A 584 -14.36 -11.42 -3.37
N GLN A 585 -14.20 -10.22 -3.91
CA GLN A 585 -12.98 -9.81 -4.61
C GLN A 585 -11.77 -9.73 -3.68
N MET A 586 -11.98 -9.36 -2.42
CA MET A 586 -10.93 -9.26 -1.41
C MET A 586 -10.47 -10.66 -0.95
N PHE A 587 -11.40 -11.51 -0.50
CA PHE A 587 -11.05 -12.79 0.15
C PHE A 587 -10.97 -13.98 -0.81
N PHE A 588 -11.75 -13.96 -1.88
CA PHE A 588 -11.89 -15.09 -2.81
C PHE A 588 -11.85 -14.61 -4.27
N PRO A 589 -10.79 -13.89 -4.70
CA PRO A 589 -10.74 -13.29 -6.03
C PRO A 589 -10.91 -14.33 -7.16
N SER A 590 -10.40 -15.56 -6.97
CA SER A 590 -10.53 -16.65 -7.95
C SER A 590 -11.95 -17.19 -8.12
N MET A 591 -12.88 -16.89 -7.21
CA MET A 591 -14.30 -17.27 -7.36
C MET A 591 -15.08 -16.24 -8.19
N VAL A 592 -14.48 -15.08 -8.49
CA VAL A 592 -15.13 -14.03 -9.27
C VAL A 592 -14.91 -14.30 -10.76
N PRO A 593 -15.96 -14.42 -11.60
CA PRO A 593 -15.81 -14.78 -13.02
C PRO A 593 -14.83 -13.89 -13.80
N THR A 594 -14.80 -12.59 -13.49
CA THR A 594 -13.89 -11.63 -14.14
C THR A 594 -12.42 -11.94 -13.91
N TYR A 595 -12.06 -12.67 -12.85
CA TYR A 595 -10.67 -13.04 -12.55
C TYR A 595 -10.05 -13.90 -13.66
N HIS A 596 -10.85 -14.76 -14.27
CA HIS A 596 -10.42 -15.77 -15.25
C HIS A 596 -10.53 -15.31 -16.70
N LYS A 597 -10.83 -14.03 -16.96
CA LYS A 597 -10.84 -13.54 -18.34
C LYS A 597 -9.47 -13.75 -18.99
N THR A 598 -9.51 -14.32 -20.18
CA THR A 598 -8.33 -14.66 -20.98
C THR A 598 -8.00 -13.54 -21.95
N PRO A 599 -6.74 -13.44 -22.42
CA PRO A 599 -6.37 -12.54 -23.50
C PRO A 599 -7.29 -12.69 -24.72
N PRO A 600 -7.56 -11.59 -25.47
CA PRO A 600 -8.25 -11.66 -26.76
C PRO A 600 -7.58 -12.68 -27.69
N ARG A 601 -8.40 -13.51 -28.37
CA ARG A 601 -7.91 -14.42 -29.41
C ARG A 601 -7.59 -13.60 -30.66
N LYS A 602 -6.53 -13.96 -31.35
CA LYS A 602 -6.16 -13.39 -32.65
C LYS A 602 -7.20 -13.71 -33.72
#